data_AF-A0A8T1WKA1-F1
#
_entry.id   AF-A0A8T1WKA1-F1
#
_cell.length_a   1.000
_cell.length_b   1.000
_cell.length_c   1.000
_cell.angle_alpha   90.00
_cell.angle_beta   90.00
_cell.angle_gamma   90.00
#
_symmetry.space_group_name_H-M   'P 1'
#
loop_
_entity.id
_entity.type
_entity.pdbx_description
1 polymer ?
#
loop_
_entity_poly.entity_id
_entity_poly.type
_entity_poly.pdbx_seq_one_letter_code
_entity_poly.pdbx_strand_id
1 'polypeptide(L)'
;MPTHKTASLVNLKAYVEYVIPQVDMLLGFERDRPFRKLRLKRYIFAKKKLRELCLALTEQGGRGTIVGFGDWSNNDLAGRIKRHPKAPVKPLERELKRYCTVKSIDEFRTSKLHADCHREMSHQYSLRLC
;
A
#
# COMPACT_ATOMS: atom_id res chain seq x y z
N MET A 1 -11.92 20.19 28.66
CA MET A 1 -12.42 20.82 27.42
C MET A 1 -13.93 20.92 27.52
N PRO A 2 -14.52 22.13 27.55
CA PRO A 2 -15.97 22.30 27.57
C PRO A 2 -16.58 21.71 26.29
N THR A 3 -17.85 21.33 26.34
CA THR A 3 -18.56 20.71 25.20
C THR A 3 -19.67 21.64 24.73
N HIS A 4 -19.86 21.76 23.42
CA HIS A 4 -20.93 22.57 22.81
C HIS A 4 -22.33 21.95 22.96
N LYS A 5 -22.40 20.63 23.21
CA LYS A 5 -23.67 19.89 23.37
C LYS A 5 -24.19 20.03 24.80
N THR A 6 -24.68 21.21 25.15
CA THR A 6 -25.21 21.49 26.49
C THR A 6 -26.45 22.38 26.42
N ALA A 7 -27.45 22.11 27.27
CA ALA A 7 -28.63 22.98 27.44
C ALA A 7 -28.37 24.20 28.35
N SER A 8 -27.23 24.23 29.06
CA SER A 8 -26.86 25.34 29.94
C SER A 8 -26.11 26.44 29.17
N LEU A 9 -26.62 27.67 29.25
CA LEU A 9 -26.00 28.84 28.64
C LEU A 9 -24.63 29.18 29.24
N VAL A 10 -24.42 28.88 30.53
CA VAL A 10 -23.14 29.10 31.22
C VAL A 10 -22.05 28.20 30.61
N ASN A 11 -22.38 26.94 30.37
CA ASN A 11 -21.45 25.98 29.79
C ASN A 11 -21.16 26.27 28.31
N LEU A 12 -22.17 26.77 27.59
CA LEU A 12 -21.99 27.25 26.22
C LEU A 12 -21.05 28.46 26.18
N LYS A 13 -21.20 29.42 27.08
CA LYS A 13 -20.31 30.58 27.18
C LYS A 13 -18.86 30.16 27.44
N ALA A 14 -18.65 29.27 28.41
CA ALA A 14 -17.32 28.73 28.71
C ALA A 14 -16.70 27.97 27.53
N TYR A 15 -17.51 27.28 26.72
CA TYR A 15 -17.05 26.65 25.47
C TYR A 15 -16.62 27.68 24.42
N VAL A 16 -17.42 28.74 24.22
CA VAL A 16 -17.12 29.79 23.25
C VAL A 16 -15.85 30.54 23.64
N GLU A 17 -15.69 30.91 24.90
CA GLU A 17 -14.46 31.56 25.42
C GLU A 17 -13.23 30.66 25.28
N TYR A 18 -13.39 29.34 25.40
CA TYR A 18 -12.32 28.38 25.18
C TYR A 18 -11.93 28.24 23.70
N VAL A 19 -12.92 28.24 22.79
CA VAL A 19 -12.71 27.97 21.36
C VAL A 19 -12.26 29.20 20.59
N ILE A 20 -12.85 30.38 20.83
CA ILE A 20 -12.57 31.63 20.07
C ILE A 20 -11.06 31.89 19.91
N PRO A 21 -10.22 31.83 20.97
CA PRO A 21 -8.78 32.09 20.84
C PRO A 21 -8.04 31.06 19.98
N GLN A 22 -8.62 29.87 19.79
CA GLN A 22 -8.04 28.77 19.03
C GLN A 22 -8.59 28.70 17.60
N VAL A 23 -9.65 29.45 17.27
CA VAL A 23 -10.29 29.42 15.95
C VAL A 23 -9.31 29.77 14.85
N ASP A 24 -8.48 30.80 15.04
CA ASP A 24 -7.50 31.21 14.03
C ASP A 24 -6.45 30.12 13.75
N MET A 25 -6.01 29.40 14.79
CA MET A 25 -5.10 28.26 14.64
C MET A 25 -5.77 27.12 13.86
N LEU A 26 -7.01 26.78 14.21
CA LEU A 26 -7.77 25.69 13.57
C LEU A 26 -8.09 26.01 12.11
N LEU A 27 -8.53 27.24 11.83
CA LEU A 27 -8.79 27.72 10.47
C LEU A 27 -7.50 27.86 9.65
N GLY A 28 -6.38 28.26 10.27
CA GLY A 28 -5.07 28.30 9.63
C GLY A 28 -4.63 26.91 9.15
N PHE A 29 -4.76 25.88 10.00
CA PHE A 29 -4.45 24.50 9.64
C PHE A 29 -5.31 23.98 8.47
N GLU A 30 -6.62 24.29 8.49
CA GLU A 30 -7.54 23.97 7.40
C GLU A 30 -7.26 24.76 6.11
N ARG A 31 -6.73 25.98 6.21
CA ARG A 31 -6.37 26.82 5.06
C ARG A 31 -5.10 26.32 4.38
N ASP A 32 -4.08 25.96 5.14
CA ASP A 32 -2.79 25.48 4.60
C ASP A 32 -2.89 24.08 3.97
N ARG A 33 -3.89 23.28 4.39
CA ARG A 33 -4.13 21.90 3.94
C ARG A 33 -2.84 21.10 3.71
N PRO A 34 -1.94 20.99 4.70
CA PRO A 34 -0.64 20.33 4.52
C PRO A 34 -0.78 18.87 4.05
N PHE A 35 -1.88 18.22 4.41
CA PHE A 35 -2.25 16.88 3.97
C PHE A 35 -2.45 16.72 2.45
N ARG A 36 -2.86 17.77 1.73
CA ARG A 36 -2.94 17.73 0.25
C ARG A 36 -1.56 17.58 -0.37
N LYS A 37 -0.57 18.32 0.16
CA LYS A 37 0.84 18.18 -0.24
C LYS A 37 1.38 16.79 0.09
N LEU A 38 1.00 16.23 1.25
CA LEU A 38 1.41 14.86 1.64
C LEU A 38 0.83 13.77 0.75
N ARG A 39 -0.45 13.88 0.34
CA ARG A 39 -1.07 12.91 -0.58
C ARG A 39 -0.35 12.89 -1.93
N LEU A 40 -0.06 14.07 -2.50
CA LEU A 40 0.69 14.18 -3.75
C LEU A 40 2.12 13.64 -3.59
N LYS A 41 2.82 14.02 -2.53
CA LYS A 41 4.17 13.50 -2.23
C LYS A 41 4.18 11.98 -2.14
N ARG A 42 3.25 11.38 -1.39
CA ARG A 42 3.13 9.91 -1.27
C ARG A 42 2.93 9.25 -2.63
N TYR A 43 2.09 9.82 -3.49
CA TYR A 43 1.86 9.32 -4.84
C TYR A 43 3.13 9.39 -5.71
N ILE A 44 3.84 10.52 -5.67
CA ILE A 44 5.10 10.70 -6.41
C ILE A 44 6.16 9.70 -5.93
N PHE A 45 6.33 9.55 -4.61
CA PHE A 45 7.29 8.61 -4.05
C PHE A 45 6.95 7.16 -4.41
N ALA A 46 5.69 6.77 -4.33
CA ALA A 46 5.25 5.43 -4.73
C ALA A 46 5.58 5.16 -6.20
N LYS A 47 5.29 6.11 -7.10
CA LYS A 47 5.64 5.97 -8.52
C LYS A 47 7.14 5.91 -8.76
N LYS A 48 7.93 6.74 -8.08
CA LYS A 48 9.39 6.74 -8.18
C LYS A 48 9.94 5.38 -7.77
N LYS A 49 9.46 4.82 -6.65
CA LYS A 49 9.87 3.50 -6.16
C LYS A 49 9.45 2.36 -7.11
N LEU A 50 8.24 2.40 -7.65
CA LEU A 50 7.81 1.41 -8.65
C LEU A 50 8.71 1.45 -9.89
N ARG A 51 9.07 2.65 -10.36
CA ARG A 51 10.00 2.82 -11.48
C ARG A 51 11.39 2.26 -11.17
N GLU A 52 11.95 2.57 -10.00
CA GLU A 52 13.24 2.03 -9.56
C GLU A 52 13.23 0.49 -9.57
N LEU A 53 12.16 -0.14 -9.06
CA LEU A 53 11.99 -1.60 -9.10
C LEU A 53 11.91 -2.15 -10.53
N CYS A 54 11.13 -1.51 -11.40
CA CYS A 54 11.01 -1.95 -12.79
C CYS A 54 12.35 -1.88 -13.52
N LEU A 55 13.13 -0.82 -13.29
CA LEU A 55 14.47 -0.67 -13.86
C LEU A 55 15.43 -1.73 -13.34
N ALA A 56 15.45 -1.99 -12.03
CA ALA A 56 16.29 -3.04 -11.45
C ALA A 56 15.97 -4.43 -12.02
N LEU A 57 14.68 -4.74 -12.22
CA LEU A 57 14.26 -6.02 -12.83
C LEU A 57 14.59 -6.13 -14.32
N THR A 58 14.73 -5.00 -15.02
CA THR A 58 14.99 -4.95 -16.46
C THR A 58 16.41 -4.55 -16.81
N GLU A 59 17.30 -4.40 -15.82
CA GLU A 59 18.66 -3.88 -16.00
C GLU A 59 19.49 -4.72 -16.98
N GLN A 60 19.33 -6.06 -16.93
CA GLN A 60 20.11 -6.98 -17.77
C GLN A 60 19.50 -7.21 -19.16
N GLY A 61 18.17 -7.29 -19.27
CA GLY A 61 17.48 -7.71 -20.49
C GLY A 61 16.66 -6.61 -21.18
N GLY A 62 16.58 -5.41 -20.58
CA GLY A 62 15.79 -4.29 -21.08
C GLY A 62 14.35 -4.69 -21.45
N ARG A 63 13.93 -4.32 -22.67
CA ARG A 63 12.62 -4.70 -23.23
C ARG A 63 12.51 -6.17 -23.62
N GLY A 64 13.64 -6.88 -23.76
CA GLY A 64 13.68 -8.30 -24.05
C GLY A 64 13.35 -9.18 -22.83
N THR A 65 13.35 -8.62 -21.62
CA THR A 65 12.98 -9.35 -20.42
C THR A 65 11.52 -9.79 -20.49
N ILE A 66 11.27 -11.08 -20.26
CA ILE A 66 9.93 -11.64 -20.08
C ILE A 66 9.74 -11.89 -18.59
N VAL A 67 8.70 -11.29 -18.01
CA VAL A 67 8.35 -11.47 -16.60
C VAL A 67 7.08 -12.31 -16.50
N GLY A 68 7.22 -13.48 -15.89
CA GLY A 68 6.09 -14.26 -15.41
C GLY A 68 5.51 -13.62 -14.16
N PHE A 69 4.28 -13.12 -14.25
CA PHE A 69 3.58 -12.50 -13.14
C PHE A 69 2.42 -13.39 -12.74
N GLY A 70 2.37 -13.76 -11.46
CA GLY A 70 1.27 -14.56 -10.95
C GLY A 70 -0.06 -13.83 -11.10
N ASP A 71 -1.11 -14.57 -11.48
CA ASP A 71 -2.43 -14.00 -11.80
C ASP A 71 -3.09 -13.29 -10.60
N TRP A 72 -2.61 -13.58 -9.38
CA TRP A 72 -3.15 -13.11 -8.11
C TRP A 72 -4.67 -13.32 -8.03
N SER A 73 -5.16 -14.38 -8.70
CA SER A 73 -6.57 -14.75 -8.67
C SER A 73 -6.87 -15.23 -7.26
N ASN A 74 -7.60 -14.40 -6.52
CA ASN A 74 -7.82 -14.51 -5.08
C ASN A 74 -8.80 -15.65 -4.73
N ASN A 75 -8.68 -16.79 -5.41
CA ASN A 75 -9.58 -17.93 -5.38
C ASN A 75 -9.42 -18.74 -4.08
N ASP A 76 -8.22 -18.73 -3.49
CA ASP A 76 -7.96 -19.35 -2.19
C ASP A 76 -8.15 -18.36 -1.02
N LEU A 77 -9.27 -18.50 -0.31
CA LEU A 77 -9.59 -17.73 0.90
C LEU A 77 -8.54 -17.90 2.01
N ALA A 78 -7.81 -19.02 2.02
CA ALA A 78 -6.75 -19.33 2.97
C ALA A 78 -5.44 -18.54 2.73
N GLY A 79 -5.18 -18.09 1.49
CA GLY A 79 -3.99 -17.31 1.12
C GLY A 79 -4.11 -15.81 1.39
N ARG A 80 -5.27 -15.35 1.87
CA ARG A 80 -5.53 -13.92 2.05
C ARG A 80 -4.78 -13.40 3.28
N ILE A 81 -3.75 -12.59 3.05
CA ILE A 81 -3.08 -11.82 4.11
C ILE A 81 -4.11 -10.85 4.71
N LYS A 82 -4.68 -11.21 5.87
CA LYS A 82 -5.65 -10.38 6.60
C LYS A 82 -4.92 -9.26 7.36
N ARG A 83 -5.60 -8.13 7.58
CA ARG A 83 -5.15 -6.99 8.42
C ARG A 83 -3.96 -6.17 7.91
N HIS A 84 -3.34 -6.53 6.80
CA HIS A 84 -2.27 -5.72 6.20
C HIS A 84 -2.79 -4.83 5.05
N PRO A 85 -2.20 -3.64 4.86
CA PRO A 85 -2.52 -2.80 3.71
C PRO A 85 -2.24 -3.55 2.42
N LYS A 86 -3.14 -3.44 1.44
CA LYS A 86 -3.00 -4.11 0.14
C LYS A 86 -1.68 -3.71 -0.51
N ALA A 87 -0.85 -4.70 -0.82
CA ALA A 87 0.36 -4.49 -1.58
C ALA A 87 0.03 -3.91 -2.98
N PRO A 88 0.91 -3.08 -3.56
CA PRO A 88 0.69 -2.46 -4.86
C PRO A 88 0.94 -3.42 -6.03
N VAL A 89 0.41 -4.65 -5.97
CA VAL A 89 0.63 -5.73 -6.95
C VAL A 89 0.17 -5.30 -8.35
N LYS A 90 -1.09 -4.89 -8.50
CA LYS A 90 -1.65 -4.43 -9.80
C LYS A 90 -1.01 -3.13 -10.32
N PRO A 91 -0.72 -2.12 -9.48
CA PRO A 91 0.10 -0.98 -9.89
C PRO A 91 1.49 -1.36 -10.42
N LEU A 92 2.18 -2.31 -9.78
CA LEU A 92 3.48 -2.80 -10.22
C LEU A 92 3.36 -3.54 -11.56
N GLU A 93 2.41 -4.46 -11.69
CA GLU A 93 2.14 -5.18 -12.94
C GLU A 93 1.92 -4.21 -14.12
N ARG A 94 1.16 -3.13 -13.89
CA ARG A 94 0.88 -2.11 -14.90
C ARG A 94 2.11 -1.29 -15.28
N GLU A 95 2.96 -0.92 -14.32
CA GLU A 95 4.19 -0.20 -14.61
C GLU A 95 5.20 -1.11 -15.32
N LEU A 96 5.34 -2.38 -14.90
CA LEU A 96 6.23 -3.37 -15.54
C LEU A 96 5.91 -3.56 -17.03
N LYS A 97 4.62 -3.62 -17.40
CA LYS A 97 4.18 -3.72 -18.81
C LYS A 97 4.71 -2.60 -19.72
N ARG A 98 5.19 -1.48 -19.16
CA ARG A 98 5.82 -0.39 -19.94
C ARG A 98 7.30 -0.63 -20.24
N TYR A 99 7.96 -1.47 -19.44
CA TYR A 99 9.39 -1.74 -19.53
C TYR A 99 9.69 -3.12 -20.12
N CYS A 100 8.82 -4.12 -19.90
CA CYS A 100 9.06 -5.50 -20.29
C CYS A 100 7.77 -6.24 -20.70
N THR A 101 7.92 -7.44 -21.26
CA THR A 101 6.79 -8.30 -21.60
C THR A 101 6.33 -9.04 -20.35
N VAL A 102 5.11 -8.74 -19.88
CA VAL A 102 4.54 -9.39 -18.68
C VAL A 102 3.51 -10.43 -19.11
N LYS A 103 3.71 -11.68 -18.68
CA LYS A 103 2.78 -12.79 -18.92
C LYS A 103 2.14 -13.22 -17.60
N SER A 104 0.82 -13.40 -17.61
CA SER A 104 0.11 -13.96 -16.46
C SER A 104 0.40 -15.45 -16.37
N ILE A 105 0.77 -15.94 -15.18
CA ILE A 105 1.02 -17.34 -14.89
C ILE A 105 0.05 -17.79 -13.79
N ASP A 106 -0.51 -18.99 -13.94
CA ASP A 106 -1.33 -19.61 -12.91
C ASP A 106 -0.45 -20.02 -11.71
N GLU A 107 -0.77 -19.50 -10.53
CA GLU A 107 0.01 -19.68 -9.30
C GLU A 107 -0.34 -21.02 -8.61
N PHE A 108 -0.05 -22.15 -9.25
CA PHE A 108 -0.28 -23.45 -8.60
C PHE A 108 0.76 -23.69 -7.49
N ARG A 109 0.37 -23.38 -6.24
CA ARG A 109 1.12 -23.73 -5.01
C ARG A 109 2.60 -23.29 -5.03
N THR A 110 2.92 -22.20 -5.73
CA THR A 110 4.29 -21.68 -5.90
C THR A 110 4.97 -21.31 -4.58
N SER A 111 4.18 -20.97 -3.56
CA SER A 111 4.66 -20.72 -2.20
C SER A 111 4.79 -21.97 -1.33
N LYS A 112 4.27 -23.13 -1.77
CA LYS A 112 4.20 -24.38 -1.00
C LYS A 112 5.08 -25.49 -1.56
N LEU A 113 5.36 -25.49 -2.85
CA LEU A 113 6.19 -26.51 -3.49
C LEU A 113 7.64 -26.04 -3.62
N HIS A 114 8.57 -26.96 -3.48
CA HIS A 114 9.97 -26.70 -3.81
C HIS A 114 10.13 -26.49 -5.32
N ALA A 115 11.00 -25.57 -5.72
CA ALA A 115 11.24 -25.24 -7.12
C ALA A 115 11.76 -26.43 -7.93
N ASP A 116 12.68 -27.21 -7.35
CA ASP A 116 13.33 -28.33 -8.07
C ASP A 116 12.64 -29.68 -7.84
N CYS A 117 12.18 -29.92 -6.61
CA CYS A 117 11.77 -31.26 -6.15
C CYS A 117 10.25 -31.44 -6.25
N HIS A 118 9.50 -30.33 -6.43
CA HIS A 118 8.04 -30.25 -6.47
C HIS A 118 7.31 -30.93 -5.30
N ARG A 119 8.00 -31.22 -4.20
CA ARG A 119 7.40 -31.71 -2.95
C ARG A 119 6.92 -30.52 -2.13
N GLU A 120 5.93 -30.79 -1.28
CA GLU A 120 5.46 -29.80 -0.32
C GLU A 120 6.57 -29.46 0.68
N MET A 121 6.88 -28.17 0.81
CA MET A 121 7.87 -27.67 1.75
C MET A 121 7.31 -27.65 3.16
N SER A 122 8.09 -28.16 4.11
CA SER A 122 7.84 -28.00 5.54
C SER A 122 8.71 -26.86 6.10
N HIS A 123 8.31 -26.23 7.21
CA HIS A 123 9.14 -25.24 7.93
C HIS A 123 9.61 -24.01 7.13
N GLN A 124 8.77 -23.49 6.23
CA GLN A 124 9.08 -22.37 5.31
C GLN A 124 9.71 -21.11 5.91
N TYR A 125 9.51 -20.85 7.20
CA TYR A 125 10.01 -19.66 7.90
C TYR A 125 11.36 -19.87 8.60
N SER A 126 11.81 -21.10 8.81
CA SER A 126 13.03 -21.41 9.56
C SER A 126 14.09 -22.11 8.70
N LEU A 127 13.72 -23.14 7.93
CA LEU A 127 14.61 -23.87 7.02
C LEU A 127 13.77 -24.39 5.84
N ARG A 128 14.17 -24.05 4.61
CA ARG A 128 13.51 -24.57 3.40
C ARG A 128 14.01 -25.99 3.14
N LEU A 129 13.39 -26.97 3.78
CA LEU A 129 13.70 -28.39 3.58
C LEU A 129 12.61 -29.05 2.71
N CYS A 130 13.05 -29.74 1.65
CA CYS A 130 12.40 -30.96 1.15
C CYS A 130 12.86 -32.12 2.07
#